data_AF-A0A9Q1KJZ3-F1
#
_entry.id   AF-A0A9Q1KJZ3-F1
#
_cell.length_a   1.000
_cell.length_b   1.000
_cell.length_c   1.000
_cell.angle_alpha   90.00
_cell.angle_beta   90.00
_cell.angle_gamma   90.00
#
_symmetry.space_group_name_H-M   'P 1'
#
loop_
_entity.id
_entity.type
_entity.pdbx_description
1 polymer ?
#
loop_
_entity_poly.entity_id
_entity_poly.type
_entity_poly.pdbx_seq_one_letter_code
_entity_poly.pdbx_strand_id
1 'polypeptide(L)'
;MVMRIILRLFFILLLMDTHMDFRILIWNTQGTGSREFLHTLREHLRIQRPMVVALLETHVSGRKTEKICRRIGFSGRFRVETQGFQGGIWLLWMEEKLHLHILDVHAQFITAEFTAIYASPHLSFREVLWNKLEEHASNVNIPWLLAGDFNETRNLDERGHGGHDMAQPCTRFSNWIENNALLDLGFSGPKFTWARAQNPETKKSARLDRALCNLEWRARFPEGGVRHLVRNQSDHAPILVSTKGFTTRPIGPKPFRFQAAWLLHQGFDEEICHAWRYASESALCDLAEHLMVWNEEKFENLFQRRRLLWCRIEGIQNRLAKGGPRYLLKLKRKLRGQLDEDLGMYLGVSTLSQRVNKKTFRYVVERLEKRLAGWRTKCLSLAGRVTLINSTLTTIPTYVMQTCRLPRGTCDEINRKIQRFLWAGTSTERKPHLVAWATVTRPLREGGLGINSMRELNSAYMAKLGWRMVLEPKALWAKVLKQKYCKEGIGYYHFSPGCKPSNAWKGICEVSPILQRAIMLSIGDGRNTLFWSHRWATRRPIIEAGDNLVPTEDQKKLVADYWQPGVGWKWKDFTSFVSREVQEQITSI
;
A
#
# COMPACT_ATOMS: atom_id res chain seq x y z
N MET A 1 42.22 -5.04 6.15
CA MET A 1 41.77 -5.44 7.50
C MET A 1 41.32 -4.24 8.33
N VAL A 2 42.13 -3.19 8.43
CA VAL A 2 41.84 -1.95 9.18
C VAL A 2 40.55 -1.23 8.74
N MET A 3 40.27 -1.13 7.44
CA MET A 3 39.05 -0.48 6.93
C MET A 3 37.74 -1.25 7.25
N ARG A 4 37.81 -2.60 7.37
CA ARG A 4 36.69 -3.44 7.82
C ARG A 4 36.43 -3.31 9.33
N ILE A 5 37.47 -3.07 10.13
CA ILE A 5 37.38 -2.84 11.57
C ILE A 5 36.87 -1.42 11.86
N ILE A 6 37.34 -0.42 11.12
CA ILE A 6 36.88 0.97 11.23
C ILE A 6 35.41 1.10 10.80
N LEU A 7 34.98 0.46 9.71
CA LEU A 7 33.55 0.43 9.32
C LEU A 7 32.67 -0.32 10.34
N ARG A 8 33.17 -1.39 10.98
CA ARG A 8 32.47 -2.08 12.07
C ARG A 8 32.34 -1.20 13.33
N LEU A 9 33.39 -0.46 13.71
CA LEU A 9 33.39 0.43 14.87
C LEU A 9 32.53 1.69 14.64
N PHE A 10 32.60 2.30 13.45
CA PHE A 10 31.83 3.50 13.10
C PHE A 10 30.33 3.24 12.97
N PHE A 11 29.93 2.01 12.63
CA PHE A 11 28.52 1.63 12.49
C PHE A 11 27.89 1.14 13.81
N ILE A 12 28.69 0.55 14.71
CA ILE A 12 28.29 0.30 16.11
C ILE A 12 27.88 1.61 16.79
N LEU A 13 28.54 2.73 16.44
CA LEU A 13 28.24 4.12 16.86
C LEU A 13 26.97 4.73 16.23
N LEU A 14 26.53 4.26 15.05
CA LEU A 14 25.30 4.77 14.40
C LEU A 14 24.04 3.99 14.81
N LEU A 15 24.17 2.71 15.17
CA LEU A 15 23.14 1.92 15.86
C LEU A 15 23.10 2.21 17.38
N MET A 16 23.88 3.19 17.86
CA MET A 16 24.19 3.47 19.26
C MET A 16 23.34 4.56 19.91
N ASP A 17 22.33 5.10 19.21
CA ASP A 17 21.32 5.93 19.87
C ASP A 17 20.27 5.00 20.52
N THR A 18 20.31 4.90 21.84
CA THR A 18 19.72 3.86 22.71
C THR A 18 18.17 3.80 22.75
N HIS A 19 17.48 4.40 21.77
CA HIS A 19 16.02 4.50 21.76
C HIS A 19 15.30 3.82 20.58
N MET A 20 16.00 3.31 19.57
CA MET A 20 15.34 2.72 18.40
C MET A 20 14.96 1.24 18.58
N ASP A 21 13.68 0.91 18.39
CA ASP A 21 13.16 -0.47 18.36
C ASP A 21 13.53 -1.13 17.03
N PHE A 22 14.57 -1.98 17.06
CA PHE A 22 15.05 -2.70 15.90
C PHE A 22 14.32 -4.04 15.75
N ARG A 23 13.65 -4.23 14.60
CA ARG A 23 12.88 -5.45 14.27
C ARG A 23 13.31 -6.08 12.96
N ILE A 24 13.57 -7.39 12.99
CA ILE A 24 13.88 -8.22 11.81
C ILE A 24 12.75 -9.22 11.59
N LEU A 25 12.18 -9.26 10.39
CA LEU A 25 11.26 -10.32 9.98
C LEU A 25 12.03 -11.36 9.17
N ILE A 26 12.04 -12.62 9.61
CA ILE A 26 12.62 -13.73 8.87
C ILE A 26 11.53 -14.73 8.49
N TRP A 27 11.53 -15.21 7.25
CA TRP A 27 10.50 -16.13 6.79
C TRP A 27 11.02 -17.09 5.72
N ASN A 28 10.97 -18.40 5.98
CA ASN A 28 11.06 -19.42 4.93
C ASN A 28 9.76 -19.43 4.10
N THR A 29 9.88 -19.07 2.83
CA THR A 29 8.75 -18.72 1.96
C THR A 29 8.25 -19.86 1.10
N GLN A 30 9.02 -20.94 0.93
CA GLN A 30 8.75 -22.03 -0.04
C GLN A 30 8.41 -21.50 -1.45
N GLY A 31 8.99 -20.37 -1.84
CA GLY A 31 8.71 -19.69 -3.09
C GLY A 31 8.04 -18.32 -2.93
N THR A 32 8.72 -17.27 -3.37
CA THR A 32 8.25 -15.88 -3.30
C THR A 32 7.38 -15.45 -4.49
N GLY A 33 7.17 -16.35 -5.47
CA GLY A 33 6.58 -16.01 -6.76
C GLY A 33 5.06 -15.82 -6.78
N SER A 34 4.34 -16.33 -5.78
CA SER A 34 2.87 -16.29 -5.74
C SER A 34 2.34 -14.90 -5.35
N ARG A 35 1.15 -14.53 -5.82
CA ARG A 35 0.55 -13.23 -5.50
C ARG A 35 0.05 -13.18 -4.07
N GLU A 36 -0.46 -14.31 -3.62
CA GLU A 36 -1.02 -14.57 -2.31
C GLU A 36 0.07 -14.43 -1.24
N PHE A 37 1.29 -14.94 -1.52
CA PHE A 37 2.47 -14.71 -0.70
C PHE A 37 2.81 -13.22 -0.60
N LEU A 38 2.94 -12.52 -1.73
CA LEU A 38 3.30 -11.09 -1.72
C LEU A 38 2.26 -10.22 -0.99
N HIS A 39 1.00 -10.60 -1.04
CA HIS A 39 -0.06 -9.95 -0.27
C HIS A 39 0.15 -10.17 1.24
N THR A 40 0.33 -11.43 1.65
CA THR A 40 0.58 -11.81 3.05
C THR A 40 1.83 -11.15 3.61
N LEU A 41 2.93 -11.15 2.85
CA LEU A 41 4.17 -10.47 3.22
C LEU A 41 3.92 -8.99 3.51
N ARG A 42 3.22 -8.27 2.62
CA ARG A 42 2.91 -6.84 2.82
C ARG A 42 2.07 -6.57 4.06
N GLU A 43 1.14 -7.45 4.41
CA GLU A 43 0.39 -7.34 5.66
C GLU A 43 1.31 -7.50 6.88
N HIS A 44 2.24 -8.46 6.86
CA HIS A 44 3.28 -8.56 7.89
C HIS A 44 4.14 -7.29 7.96
N LEU A 45 4.54 -6.72 6.82
CA LEU A 45 5.30 -5.46 6.79
C LEU A 45 4.50 -4.30 7.40
N ARG A 46 3.19 -4.24 7.13
CA ARG A 46 2.30 -3.18 7.63
C ARG A 46 2.07 -3.28 9.14
N ILE A 47 1.84 -4.50 9.64
CA ILE A 47 1.51 -4.76 11.05
C ILE A 47 2.77 -4.72 11.91
N GLN A 48 3.81 -5.44 11.51
CA GLN A 48 5.00 -5.65 12.33
C GLN A 48 6.03 -4.51 12.18
N ARG A 49 6.00 -3.81 11.04
CA ARG A 49 6.92 -2.72 10.68
C ARG A 49 8.40 -3.10 10.85
N PRO A 50 8.86 -4.22 10.28
CA PRO A 50 10.26 -4.62 10.37
C PRO A 50 11.16 -3.63 9.59
N MET A 51 12.37 -3.42 10.09
CA MET A 51 13.39 -2.62 9.39
C MET A 51 14.18 -3.45 8.39
N VAL A 52 14.35 -4.74 8.70
CA VAL A 52 15.02 -5.71 7.85
C VAL A 52 14.12 -6.91 7.63
N VAL A 53 14.12 -7.44 6.41
CA VAL A 53 13.37 -8.63 6.03
C VAL A 53 14.32 -9.64 5.39
N ALA A 54 14.38 -10.84 5.95
CA ALA A 54 15.07 -11.99 5.38
C ALA A 54 14.06 -13.00 4.83
N LEU A 55 14.10 -13.26 3.52
CA LEU A 55 13.27 -14.28 2.87
C LEU A 55 14.13 -15.47 2.47
N LEU A 56 13.74 -16.65 2.93
CA LEU A 56 14.45 -17.92 2.69
C LEU A 56 13.65 -18.80 1.71
N GLU A 57 14.33 -19.73 1.04
CA GLU A 57 13.76 -20.60 0.00
C GLU A 57 12.93 -19.84 -1.03
N THR A 58 13.55 -18.86 -1.68
CA THR A 58 12.77 -17.94 -2.52
C THR A 58 12.28 -18.56 -3.82
N HIS A 59 12.87 -19.68 -4.27
CA HIS A 59 12.55 -20.48 -5.46
C HIS A 59 12.32 -19.67 -6.75
N VAL A 60 12.91 -18.47 -6.82
CA VAL A 60 12.79 -17.56 -7.95
C VAL A 60 14.17 -16.98 -8.24
N SER A 61 14.59 -17.10 -9.50
CA SER A 61 15.86 -16.57 -9.98
C SER A 61 15.69 -15.59 -11.15
N GLY A 62 16.75 -14.81 -11.42
CA GLY A 62 16.88 -13.97 -12.61
C GLY A 62 15.90 -12.79 -12.68
N ARG A 63 15.41 -12.45 -13.88
CA ARG A 63 14.60 -11.23 -14.12
C ARG A 63 13.25 -11.19 -13.37
N LYS A 64 12.74 -12.35 -12.90
CA LYS A 64 11.52 -12.40 -12.08
C LYS A 64 11.76 -11.86 -10.68
N THR A 65 12.94 -12.14 -10.09
CA THR A 65 13.38 -11.67 -8.78
C THR A 65 13.37 -10.14 -8.68
N GLU A 66 13.96 -9.44 -9.65
CA GLU A 66 13.97 -7.97 -9.66
C GLU A 66 12.57 -7.35 -9.65
N LYS A 67 11.63 -7.93 -10.42
CA LYS A 67 10.25 -7.45 -10.45
C LYS A 67 9.56 -7.64 -9.10
N ILE A 68 9.88 -8.72 -8.37
CA ILE A 68 9.34 -8.98 -7.04
C ILE A 68 9.92 -8.01 -6.02
N CYS A 69 11.25 -7.85 -5.95
CA CYS A 69 11.89 -6.91 -5.02
C CYS A 69 11.38 -5.48 -5.21
N ARG A 70 11.27 -5.00 -6.46
CA ARG A 70 10.70 -3.66 -6.76
C ARG A 70 9.25 -3.49 -6.28
N ARG A 71 8.49 -4.58 -6.13
CA ARG A 71 7.09 -4.55 -5.64
C ARG A 71 6.98 -4.59 -4.12
N ILE A 72 7.98 -5.11 -3.41
CA ILE A 72 7.97 -5.22 -1.94
C ILE A 72 8.21 -3.84 -1.30
N GLY A 73 8.99 -2.97 -1.96
CA GLY A 73 9.10 -1.55 -1.59
C GLY A 73 10.26 -1.19 -0.66
N PHE A 74 11.24 -2.08 -0.51
CA PHE A 74 12.52 -1.79 0.12
C PHE A 74 13.51 -1.19 -0.89
N SER A 75 14.26 -0.16 -0.48
CA SER A 75 15.29 0.47 -1.32
C SER A 75 16.55 -0.37 -1.38
N GLY A 76 16.99 -0.93 -0.25
CA GLY A 76 18.16 -1.79 -0.13
C GLY A 76 17.84 -3.27 -0.28
N ARG A 77 18.74 -4.01 -0.93
CA ARG A 77 18.62 -5.45 -1.13
C ARG A 77 19.96 -6.13 -1.39
N PHE A 78 20.09 -7.34 -0.88
CA PHE A 78 21.14 -8.28 -1.24
C PHE A 78 20.55 -9.68 -1.38
N ARG A 79 21.08 -10.50 -2.30
CA ARG A 79 20.51 -11.82 -2.56
C ARG A 79 21.56 -12.85 -2.92
N VAL A 80 21.31 -14.06 -2.45
CA VAL A 80 21.90 -15.30 -2.96
C VAL A 80 20.83 -15.95 -3.84
N GLU A 81 21.16 -16.17 -5.12
CA GLU A 81 20.26 -16.79 -6.10
C GLU A 81 20.07 -18.29 -5.80
N THR A 82 18.97 -18.85 -6.29
CA THR A 82 18.71 -20.30 -6.20
C THR A 82 19.61 -21.07 -7.17
N GLN A 83 20.04 -22.28 -6.77
CA GLN A 83 20.57 -23.27 -7.71
C GLN A 83 19.41 -24.17 -8.15
N GLY A 84 18.90 -23.95 -9.37
CA GLY A 84 17.65 -24.55 -9.82
C GLY A 84 16.46 -24.09 -8.96
N PHE A 85 15.71 -25.04 -8.39
CA PHE A 85 14.60 -24.79 -7.46
C PHE A 85 14.99 -24.82 -5.98
N GLN A 86 16.28 -24.97 -5.65
CA GLN A 86 16.73 -25.13 -4.27
C GLN A 86 17.40 -23.86 -3.74
N GLY A 87 17.09 -23.53 -2.48
CA GLY A 87 17.70 -22.43 -1.73
C GLY A 87 17.20 -21.04 -2.11
N GLY A 88 18.10 -20.06 -1.96
CA GLY A 88 17.82 -18.64 -2.14
C GLY A 88 17.60 -17.92 -0.82
N ILE A 89 18.40 -16.89 -0.58
CA ILE A 89 18.35 -16.06 0.64
C ILE A 89 18.34 -14.61 0.20
N TRP A 90 17.29 -13.86 0.55
CA TRP A 90 17.19 -12.44 0.23
C TRP A 90 17.16 -11.61 1.51
N LEU A 91 18.03 -10.61 1.59
CA LEU A 91 17.97 -9.54 2.58
C LEU A 91 17.41 -8.28 1.93
N LEU A 92 16.41 -7.68 2.56
CA LEU A 92 15.75 -6.46 2.11
C LEU A 92 15.67 -5.46 3.27
N TRP A 93 15.99 -4.19 3.02
CA TRP A 93 16.01 -3.13 4.03
C TRP A 93 15.72 -1.74 3.45
N MET A 94 15.43 -0.77 4.30
CA MET A 94 15.22 0.62 3.89
C MET A 94 16.54 1.39 4.01
N GLU A 95 17.25 1.63 2.91
CA GLU A 95 18.51 2.40 2.87
C GLU A 95 18.41 3.78 3.52
N GLU A 96 17.24 4.42 3.44
CA GLU A 96 16.97 5.71 4.09
C GLU A 96 17.01 5.63 5.64
N LYS A 97 16.91 4.43 6.21
CA LYS A 97 16.84 4.19 7.66
C LYS A 97 17.98 3.37 8.21
N LEU A 98 18.53 2.47 7.41
CA LEU A 98 19.56 1.53 7.81
C LEU A 98 20.32 1.12 6.55
N HIS A 99 21.65 1.14 6.59
CA HIS A 99 22.47 0.58 5.53
C HIS A 99 23.08 -0.74 6.03
N LEU A 100 22.70 -1.88 5.45
CA LEU A 100 23.27 -3.17 5.84
C LEU A 100 24.59 -3.44 5.11
N HIS A 101 25.63 -3.81 5.84
CA HIS A 101 26.93 -4.16 5.29
C HIS A 101 27.06 -5.67 5.18
N ILE A 102 27.18 -6.16 3.96
CA ILE A 102 27.39 -7.58 3.71
C ILE A 102 28.84 -7.93 4.03
N LEU A 103 29.02 -8.81 5.02
CA LEU A 103 30.31 -9.22 5.55
C LEU A 103 30.77 -10.54 4.94
N ASP A 104 29.85 -11.50 4.83
CA ASP A 104 30.12 -12.82 4.27
C ASP A 104 28.86 -13.42 3.62
N VAL A 105 29.05 -14.26 2.61
CA VAL A 105 27.97 -14.78 1.76
C VAL A 105 28.21 -16.24 1.44
N HIS A 106 27.19 -17.05 1.68
CA HIS A 106 27.19 -18.47 1.37
C HIS A 106 25.83 -18.91 0.84
N ALA A 107 25.76 -20.09 0.20
CA ALA A 107 24.50 -20.66 -0.27
C ALA A 107 23.47 -20.87 0.87
N GLN A 108 23.95 -21.02 2.11
CA GLN A 108 23.15 -21.33 3.31
C GLN A 108 23.10 -20.18 4.33
N PHE A 109 23.84 -19.09 4.13
CA PHE A 109 23.74 -17.93 5.01
C PHE A 109 24.17 -16.63 4.34
N ILE A 110 23.70 -15.50 4.88
CA ILE A 110 24.25 -14.18 4.57
C ILE A 110 24.56 -13.50 5.89
N THR A 111 25.83 -13.16 6.10
CA THR A 111 26.30 -12.44 7.28
C THR A 111 26.37 -10.95 6.97
N ALA A 112 25.55 -10.19 7.67
CA ALA A 112 25.62 -8.73 7.75
C ALA A 112 25.72 -8.34 9.23
N GLU A 113 25.04 -7.27 9.65
CA GLU A 113 24.87 -6.91 11.07
C GLU A 113 24.17 -8.02 11.89
N PHE A 114 23.51 -8.96 11.21
CA PHE A 114 23.11 -10.26 11.75
C PHE A 114 23.33 -11.33 10.67
N THR A 115 23.35 -12.60 11.05
CA THR A 115 23.48 -13.73 10.12
C THR A 115 22.11 -14.32 9.82
N ALA A 116 21.64 -14.15 8.59
CA ALA A 116 20.43 -14.81 8.10
C ALA A 116 20.78 -16.22 7.65
N ILE A 117 20.11 -17.24 8.21
CA ILE A 117 20.43 -18.65 7.98
C ILE A 117 19.31 -19.36 7.21
N TYR A 118 19.72 -20.16 6.23
CA TYR A 118 18.94 -21.22 5.63
C TYR A 118 19.79 -22.49 5.55
N ALA A 119 19.67 -23.34 6.57
CA ALA A 119 20.40 -24.61 6.64
C ALA A 119 19.80 -25.63 5.68
N SER A 120 20.63 -26.39 4.98
CA SER A 120 20.20 -27.42 4.03
C SER A 120 19.41 -28.52 4.73
N PRO A 121 18.32 -29.06 4.14
CA PRO A 121 17.63 -30.24 4.65
C PRO A 121 18.52 -31.50 4.62
N HIS A 122 19.54 -31.53 3.78
CA HIS A 122 20.51 -32.63 3.69
C HIS A 122 21.66 -32.45 4.69
N LEU A 123 21.92 -33.49 5.50
CA LEU A 123 22.89 -33.48 6.59
C LEU A 123 24.30 -33.10 6.12
N SER A 124 24.83 -33.72 5.06
CA SER A 124 26.18 -33.47 4.56
C SER A 124 26.45 -32.00 4.22
N PHE A 125 25.51 -31.34 3.51
CA PHE A 125 25.63 -29.92 3.22
C PHE A 125 25.44 -29.05 4.47
N ARG A 126 24.63 -29.50 5.43
CA ARG A 126 24.40 -28.78 6.69
C ARG A 126 25.62 -28.79 7.60
N GLU A 127 26.41 -29.88 7.62
CA GLU A 127 27.66 -29.93 8.39
C GLU A 127 28.67 -28.87 7.92
N VAL A 128 28.74 -28.61 6.62
CA VAL A 128 29.58 -27.53 6.06
C VAL A 128 29.16 -26.16 6.59
N LEU A 129 27.85 -25.92 6.79
CA LEU A 129 27.35 -24.70 7.41
C LEU A 129 27.84 -24.58 8.86
N TRP A 130 27.71 -25.66 9.64
CA TRP A 130 28.09 -25.68 11.06
C TRP A 130 29.58 -25.38 11.27
N ASN A 131 30.45 -26.01 10.50
CA ASN A 131 31.90 -25.77 10.59
C ASN A 131 32.26 -24.31 10.28
N LYS A 132 31.62 -23.71 9.26
CA LYS A 132 31.86 -22.30 8.90
C LYS A 132 31.36 -21.32 9.96
N LEU A 133 30.19 -21.60 10.55
CA LEU A 133 29.65 -20.76 11.61
C LEU A 133 30.46 -20.90 12.91
N GLU A 134 31.05 -22.06 13.18
CA GLU A 134 31.94 -22.31 14.31
C GLU A 134 33.29 -21.58 14.18
N GLU A 135 33.88 -21.61 12.98
CA GLU A 135 35.04 -20.76 12.66
C GLU A 135 34.70 -19.27 12.84
N HIS A 136 33.51 -18.85 12.41
CA HIS A 136 33.07 -17.47 12.61
C HIS A 136 32.88 -17.13 14.09
N ALA A 137 32.20 -18.00 14.86
CA ALA A 137 31.95 -17.82 16.29
C ALA A 137 33.24 -17.63 17.08
N SER A 138 34.27 -18.42 16.76
CA SER A 138 35.58 -18.37 17.39
C SER A 138 36.31 -17.04 17.17
N ASN A 139 35.93 -16.28 16.14
CA ASN A 139 36.57 -15.03 15.74
C ASN A 139 35.73 -13.78 16.05
N VAL A 140 34.53 -13.94 16.62
CA VAL A 140 33.56 -12.84 16.82
C VAL A 140 33.51 -12.38 18.27
N ASN A 141 34.11 -11.22 18.53
CA ASN A 141 34.11 -10.55 19.84
C ASN A 141 33.13 -9.37 19.90
N ILE A 142 32.05 -9.41 19.11
CA ILE A 142 31.04 -8.35 19.03
C ILE A 142 29.63 -8.94 19.17
N PRO A 143 28.61 -8.13 19.50
CA PRO A 143 27.22 -8.59 19.48
C PRO A 143 26.85 -9.31 18.18
N TRP A 144 26.52 -10.59 18.28
CA TRP A 144 26.21 -11.45 17.14
C TRP A 144 24.85 -12.13 17.32
N LEU A 145 24.03 -12.01 16.28
CA LEU A 145 22.71 -12.61 16.17
C LEU A 145 22.66 -13.45 14.90
N LEU A 146 22.21 -14.68 15.03
CA LEU A 146 21.88 -15.58 13.93
C LEU A 146 20.37 -15.83 13.93
N ALA A 147 19.72 -15.76 12.78
CA ALA A 147 18.28 -16.01 12.72
C ALA A 147 17.85 -16.59 11.38
N GLY A 148 16.92 -17.54 11.41
CA GLY A 148 16.36 -18.15 10.22
C GLY A 148 16.02 -19.60 10.42
N ASP A 149 16.03 -20.35 9.33
CA ASP A 149 15.66 -21.77 9.30
C ASP A 149 16.92 -22.63 9.47
N PHE A 150 17.04 -23.26 10.64
CA PHE A 150 18.16 -24.15 10.95
C PHE A 150 17.91 -25.59 10.48
N ASN A 151 16.69 -25.89 10.02
CA ASN A 151 16.23 -27.22 9.61
C ASN A 151 16.50 -28.34 10.64
N GLU A 152 16.71 -27.96 11.91
CA GLU A 152 17.02 -28.86 13.02
C GLU A 152 16.31 -28.39 14.30
N THR A 153 16.02 -29.35 15.18
CA THR A 153 15.39 -29.11 16.49
C THR A 153 16.41 -29.32 17.59
N ARG A 154 16.40 -28.49 18.63
CA ARG A 154 17.30 -28.64 19.79
C ARG A 154 16.86 -29.80 20.67
N ASN A 155 15.55 -29.97 20.86
CA ASN A 155 14.96 -30.96 21.74
C ASN A 155 13.86 -31.74 21.01
N LEU A 156 13.58 -32.96 21.48
CA LEU A 156 12.48 -33.78 20.95
C LEU A 156 11.11 -33.13 21.14
N ASP A 157 10.93 -32.34 22.21
CA ASP A 157 9.67 -31.66 22.48
C ASP A 157 9.37 -30.53 21.47
N GLU A 158 10.37 -30.07 20.73
CA GLU A 158 10.21 -29.13 19.62
C GLU A 158 9.64 -29.80 18.36
N ARG A 159 9.32 -31.10 18.41
CA ARG A 159 8.64 -31.86 17.35
C ARG A 159 7.22 -32.28 17.76
N GLY A 160 6.36 -32.41 16.75
CA GLY A 160 5.02 -32.98 16.88
C GLY A 160 5.05 -34.51 16.80
N HIS A 161 3.94 -35.12 16.37
CA HIS A 161 3.84 -36.58 16.24
C HIS A 161 4.79 -37.13 15.16
N GLY A 162 5.53 -38.20 15.47
CA GLY A 162 6.34 -38.98 14.52
C GLY A 162 7.84 -38.65 14.43
N GLY A 163 8.56 -38.57 15.57
CA GLY A 163 9.97 -38.16 15.64
C GLY A 163 10.91 -39.04 16.46
N HIS A 164 10.62 -40.34 16.62
CA HIS A 164 11.39 -41.24 17.50
C HIS A 164 12.89 -41.38 17.12
N ASP A 165 13.25 -41.22 15.84
CA ASP A 165 14.66 -41.33 15.37
C ASP A 165 15.44 -40.02 15.39
N MET A 166 14.96 -38.99 16.10
CA MET A 166 15.53 -37.63 16.04
C MET A 166 16.34 -37.23 17.27
N ALA A 167 16.55 -38.16 18.23
CA ALA A 167 17.27 -37.87 19.47
C ALA A 167 18.72 -37.44 19.20
N GLN A 168 19.47 -38.21 18.40
CA GLN A 168 20.88 -37.91 18.09
C GLN A 168 21.06 -36.61 17.30
N PRO A 169 20.28 -36.30 16.24
CA PRO A 169 20.30 -34.98 15.60
C PRO A 169 20.02 -33.82 16.57
N CYS A 170 19.07 -33.97 17.50
CA CYS A 170 18.76 -32.95 18.51
C CYS A 170 19.96 -32.69 19.42
N THR A 171 20.56 -33.75 19.96
CA THR A 171 21.75 -33.64 20.82
C THR A 171 22.90 -32.95 20.08
N ARG A 172 23.16 -33.33 18.83
CA ARG A 172 24.22 -32.70 18.04
C ARG A 172 24.02 -31.20 17.87
N PHE A 173 22.79 -30.78 17.59
CA PHE A 173 22.48 -29.37 17.42
C PHE A 173 22.54 -28.59 18.75
N SER A 174 22.07 -29.18 19.86
CA SER A 174 22.22 -28.57 21.19
C SER A 174 23.69 -28.39 21.57
N ASN A 175 24.50 -29.44 21.36
CA ASN A 175 25.94 -29.38 21.63
C ASN A 175 26.62 -28.32 20.75
N TRP A 176 26.25 -28.20 19.48
CA TRP A 176 26.80 -27.16 18.60
C TRP A 176 26.46 -25.74 19.12
N ILE A 177 25.23 -25.50 19.57
CA ILE A 177 24.84 -24.22 20.18
C ILE A 177 25.69 -23.93 21.43
N GLU A 178 25.83 -24.92 22.30
CA GLU A 178 26.54 -24.80 23.59
C GLU A 178 28.04 -24.60 23.39
N ASN A 179 28.68 -25.38 22.51
CA ASN A 179 30.09 -25.26 22.18
C ASN A 179 30.46 -23.89 21.58
N ASN A 180 29.51 -23.24 20.89
CA ASN A 180 29.68 -21.91 20.32
C ASN A 180 29.23 -20.78 21.26
N ALA A 181 28.95 -21.09 22.53
CA ALA A 181 28.48 -20.14 23.55
C ALA A 181 27.27 -19.30 23.09
N LEU A 182 26.37 -19.92 22.31
CA LEU A 182 25.17 -19.29 21.80
C LEU A 182 23.98 -19.54 22.73
N LEU A 183 23.12 -18.54 22.84
CA LEU A 183 21.87 -18.59 23.57
C LEU A 183 20.70 -18.62 22.58
N ASP A 184 19.76 -19.53 22.78
CA ASP A 184 18.45 -19.47 22.11
C ASP A 184 17.61 -18.39 22.79
N LEU A 185 17.15 -17.40 22.02
CA LEU A 185 16.34 -16.29 22.52
C LEU A 185 14.93 -16.71 22.98
N GLY A 186 14.58 -18.00 22.83
CA GLY A 186 13.25 -18.50 23.09
C GLY A 186 12.25 -17.93 22.09
N PHE A 187 10.96 -17.98 22.43
CA PHE A 187 9.91 -17.40 21.60
C PHE A 187 8.61 -17.14 22.37
N SER A 188 7.79 -16.28 21.79
CA SER A 188 6.36 -16.13 22.09
C SER A 188 5.52 -16.51 20.88
N GLY A 189 4.26 -16.93 21.08
CA GLY A 189 3.36 -17.35 20.00
C GLY A 189 3.32 -18.88 19.80
N PRO A 190 2.92 -19.36 18.59
CA PRO A 190 2.77 -20.79 18.32
C PRO A 190 4.06 -21.60 18.48
N LYS A 191 3.98 -22.78 19.12
CA LYS A 191 5.15 -23.64 19.40
C LYS A 191 5.93 -24.05 18.14
N PHE A 192 5.22 -24.45 17.09
CA PHE A 192 5.84 -24.97 15.87
C PHE A 192 5.84 -23.91 14.76
N THR A 193 7.00 -23.72 14.14
CA THR A 193 7.15 -22.83 12.98
C THR A 193 6.83 -23.58 11.69
N TRP A 194 7.22 -24.85 11.59
CA TRP A 194 6.99 -25.70 10.42
C TRP A 194 5.89 -26.74 10.67
N ALA A 195 5.07 -27.04 9.65
CA ALA A 195 4.30 -28.29 9.62
C ALA A 195 3.81 -28.67 8.22
N ARG A 196 3.86 -29.97 7.94
CA ARG A 196 3.45 -30.62 6.69
C ARG A 196 2.19 -31.46 6.88
N ALA A 197 1.45 -31.63 5.78
CA ALA A 197 0.20 -32.39 5.66
C ALA A 197 -1.03 -31.80 6.37
N GLN A 198 -2.21 -32.03 5.77
CA GLN A 198 -3.51 -31.60 6.30
C GLN A 198 -4.24 -32.70 7.08
N ASN A 199 -3.86 -33.97 6.86
CA ASN A 199 -4.45 -35.11 7.55
C ASN A 199 -3.81 -35.25 8.95
N PRO A 200 -4.57 -35.37 10.06
CA PRO A 200 -4.01 -35.50 11.40
C PRO A 200 -3.02 -36.65 11.58
N GLU A 201 -3.20 -37.74 10.85
CA GLU A 201 -2.38 -38.96 10.95
C GLU A 201 -1.00 -38.84 10.27
N THR A 202 -0.89 -37.99 9.24
CA THR A 202 0.37 -37.74 8.52
C THR A 202 0.99 -36.39 8.87
N LYS A 203 0.38 -35.66 9.82
CA LYS A 203 0.80 -34.31 10.20
C LYS A 203 2.12 -34.37 10.99
N LYS A 204 3.18 -33.86 10.36
CA LYS A 204 4.46 -33.60 11.02
C LYS A 204 4.59 -32.11 11.30
N SER A 205 5.10 -31.73 12.47
CA SER A 205 5.37 -30.33 12.84
C SER A 205 6.66 -30.22 13.64
N ALA A 206 7.35 -29.10 13.52
CA ALA A 206 8.59 -28.84 14.23
C ALA A 206 8.85 -27.33 14.42
N ARG A 207 9.67 -26.95 15.40
CA ARG A 207 10.26 -25.61 15.50
C ARG A 207 11.62 -25.62 14.80
N LEU A 208 11.65 -25.21 13.55
CA LEU A 208 12.86 -25.18 12.72
C LEU A 208 13.46 -23.77 12.62
N ASP A 209 12.59 -22.76 12.68
CA ASP A 209 12.97 -21.35 12.58
C ASP A 209 13.24 -20.78 13.98
N ARG A 210 14.42 -20.21 14.21
CA ARG A 210 14.82 -19.65 15.52
C ARG A 210 15.78 -18.47 15.37
N ALA A 211 16.07 -17.81 16.49
CA ALA A 211 17.16 -16.86 16.60
C ALA A 211 18.07 -17.22 17.78
N LEU A 212 19.37 -17.24 17.50
CA LEU A 212 20.45 -17.54 18.44
C LEU A 212 21.33 -16.30 18.57
N CYS A 213 21.87 -16.03 19.76
CA CYS A 213 22.74 -14.90 19.97
C CYS A 213 23.90 -15.23 20.92
N ASN A 214 25.03 -14.55 20.78
CA ASN A 214 26.10 -14.65 21.79
C ASN A 214 25.79 -13.78 23.02
N LEU A 215 26.61 -13.92 24.07
CA LEU A 215 26.47 -13.18 25.32
C LEU A 215 26.54 -11.66 25.10
N GLU A 216 27.41 -11.19 24.22
CA GLU A 216 27.54 -9.76 23.88
C GLU A 216 26.25 -9.16 23.34
N TRP A 217 25.55 -9.88 22.46
CA TRP A 217 24.24 -9.45 21.97
C TRP A 217 23.20 -9.45 23.07
N ARG A 218 23.18 -10.50 23.91
CA ARG A 218 22.22 -10.61 25.01
C ARG A 218 22.40 -9.52 26.06
N ALA A 219 23.64 -9.18 26.41
CA ALA A 219 23.97 -8.09 27.31
C ALA A 219 23.51 -6.74 26.75
N ARG A 220 23.68 -6.53 25.43
CA ARG A 220 23.24 -5.30 24.76
C ARG A 220 21.74 -5.19 24.59
N PHE A 221 21.04 -6.30 24.41
CA PHE A 221 19.59 -6.35 24.24
C PHE A 221 18.92 -7.31 25.24
N PRO A 222 18.85 -6.94 26.54
CA PRO A 222 18.33 -7.82 27.58
C PRO A 222 16.85 -8.19 27.38
N GLU A 223 16.07 -7.24 26.84
CA GLU A 223 14.67 -7.46 26.49
C GLU A 223 14.50 -8.18 25.15
N GLY A 224 15.57 -8.38 24.39
CA GLY A 224 15.54 -8.98 23.06
C GLY A 224 14.81 -10.32 23.05
N GLY A 225 13.97 -10.55 22.05
CA GLY A 225 13.17 -11.77 21.97
C GLY A 225 12.66 -12.08 20.57
N VAL A 226 12.03 -13.24 20.45
CA VAL A 226 11.43 -13.74 19.20
C VAL A 226 9.91 -13.94 19.36
N ARG A 227 9.15 -13.64 18.30
CA ARG A 227 7.74 -13.97 18.20
C ARG A 227 7.49 -14.79 16.94
N HIS A 228 6.95 -15.98 17.11
CA HIS A 228 6.43 -16.78 16.01
C HIS A 228 5.10 -16.18 15.56
N LEU A 229 5.00 -15.84 14.29
CA LEU A 229 3.78 -15.26 13.72
C LEU A 229 2.85 -16.35 13.19
N VAL A 230 1.62 -15.97 12.84
CA VAL A 230 0.67 -16.90 12.23
C VAL A 230 1.24 -17.39 10.90
N ARG A 231 1.47 -18.70 10.81
CA ARG A 231 1.78 -19.37 9.55
C ARG A 231 0.65 -19.16 8.54
N ASN A 232 0.94 -18.53 7.40
CA ASN A 232 0.02 -18.33 6.28
C ASN A 232 0.79 -18.34 4.94
N GLN A 233 0.27 -18.94 3.87
CA GLN A 233 0.91 -19.04 2.53
C GLN A 233 2.27 -19.79 2.42
N SER A 234 2.84 -20.24 3.53
CA SER A 234 4.00 -21.16 3.59
C SER A 234 3.72 -22.28 4.60
N ASP A 235 4.45 -23.39 4.52
CA ASP A 235 4.48 -24.44 5.55
C ASP A 235 5.37 -24.05 6.75
N HIS A 236 6.12 -22.93 6.64
CA HIS A 236 6.79 -22.22 7.73
C HIS A 236 6.05 -20.95 8.18
N ALA A 237 6.09 -20.70 9.48
CA ALA A 237 5.67 -19.45 10.12
C ALA A 237 6.79 -18.41 10.00
N PRO A 238 6.47 -17.14 9.71
CA PRO A 238 7.44 -16.07 9.87
C PRO A 238 7.83 -15.91 11.35
N ILE A 239 9.09 -15.62 11.61
CA ILE A 239 9.58 -15.21 12.94
C ILE A 239 9.93 -13.72 12.93
N LEU A 240 9.60 -13.03 14.01
CA LEU A 240 9.94 -11.64 14.22
C LEU A 240 10.92 -11.55 15.38
N VAL A 241 12.11 -11.01 15.14
CA VAL A 241 13.10 -10.70 16.17
C VAL A 241 12.95 -9.23 16.54
N SER A 242 12.92 -8.92 17.83
CA SER A 242 12.83 -7.56 18.37
C SER A 242 13.92 -7.36 19.42
N THR A 243 14.63 -6.24 19.36
CA THR A 243 15.66 -5.87 20.35
C THR A 243 15.07 -5.36 21.67
N LYS A 244 13.82 -4.86 21.64
CA LYS A 244 13.07 -4.41 22.83
C LYS A 244 12.02 -5.43 23.29
N GLY A 245 12.15 -6.66 22.80
CA GLY A 245 11.22 -7.73 23.13
C GLY A 245 9.80 -7.47 22.66
N PHE A 246 8.88 -8.09 23.39
CA PHE A 246 7.48 -8.25 23.00
C PHE A 246 6.50 -7.97 24.14
N THR A 247 7.01 -7.45 25.26
CA THR A 247 6.19 -6.94 26.36
C THR A 247 5.24 -5.87 25.82
N THR A 248 4.03 -5.84 26.37
CA THR A 248 3.03 -4.81 26.06
C THR A 248 3.50 -3.48 26.61
N ARG A 249 4.46 -2.84 25.95
CA ARG A 249 4.63 -1.40 26.14
C ARG A 249 3.33 -0.74 25.67
N PRO A 250 2.78 0.23 26.42
CA PRO A 250 1.75 1.09 25.90
C PRO A 250 2.28 1.63 24.58
N ILE A 251 1.55 1.37 23.49
CA ILE A 251 1.85 2.02 22.24
C ILE A 251 1.71 3.50 22.56
N GLY A 252 2.82 4.24 22.64
CA GLY A 252 2.76 5.70 22.73
C GLY A 252 1.80 6.23 21.66
N PRO A 253 1.14 7.38 21.90
CA PRO A 253 0.01 7.83 21.10
C PRO A 253 0.30 7.65 19.62
N LYS A 254 -0.48 6.77 18.97
CA LYS A 254 -0.34 6.55 17.53
C LYS A 254 -0.63 7.89 16.87
N PRO A 255 0.23 8.40 15.97
CA PRO A 255 -0.06 9.63 15.28
C PRO A 255 -1.39 9.46 14.55
N PHE A 256 -2.29 10.43 14.73
CA PHE A 256 -3.60 10.47 14.10
C PHE A 256 -3.47 10.22 12.59
N ARG A 257 -4.27 9.28 12.07
CA ARG A 257 -4.31 8.95 10.64
C ARG A 257 -5.73 9.01 10.16
N PHE A 258 -6.04 10.07 9.44
CA PHE A 258 -7.30 10.23 8.75
C PHE A 258 -7.54 9.09 7.75
N GLN A 259 -8.64 8.34 7.90
CA GLN A 259 -9.01 7.32 6.94
C GLN A 259 -10.01 7.90 5.94
N ALA A 260 -9.67 7.83 4.64
CA ALA A 260 -10.55 8.30 3.57
C ALA A 260 -11.93 7.63 3.56
N ALA A 261 -12.08 6.47 4.20
CA ALA A 261 -13.35 5.77 4.36
C ALA A 261 -14.34 6.50 5.29
N TRP A 262 -13.87 7.34 6.22
CA TRP A 262 -14.72 8.09 7.15
C TRP A 262 -15.61 9.10 6.43
N LEU A 263 -15.09 9.73 5.37
CA LEU A 263 -15.81 10.67 4.49
C LEU A 263 -17.04 10.06 3.78
N LEU A 264 -17.21 8.75 3.86
CA LEU A 264 -18.28 8.01 3.17
C LEU A 264 -19.31 7.44 4.14
N HIS A 265 -19.13 7.61 5.45
CA HIS A 265 -20.06 7.15 6.47
C HIS A 265 -21.13 8.22 6.73
N GLN A 266 -22.40 7.79 6.73
CA GLN A 266 -23.55 8.70 6.75
C GLN A 266 -23.58 9.63 7.98
N GLY A 267 -23.08 9.17 9.12
CA GLY A 267 -22.99 9.98 10.35
C GLY A 267 -21.67 10.76 10.52
N PHE A 268 -20.77 10.79 9.54
CA PHE A 268 -19.47 11.46 9.70
C PHE A 268 -19.59 12.98 9.82
N ASP A 269 -20.47 13.60 9.02
CA ASP A 269 -20.63 15.05 9.01
C ASP A 269 -21.23 15.57 10.32
N GLU A 270 -22.20 14.84 10.89
CA GLU A 270 -22.79 15.12 12.21
C GLU A 270 -21.74 15.00 13.32
N GLU A 271 -20.87 13.98 13.26
CA GLU A 271 -19.83 13.77 14.25
C GLU A 271 -18.77 14.88 14.23
N ILE A 272 -18.34 15.30 13.03
CA ILE A 272 -17.43 16.43 12.88
C ILE A 272 -18.07 17.69 13.47
N CYS A 273 -19.35 17.94 13.18
CA CYS A 273 -20.06 19.11 13.71
C CYS A 273 -20.18 19.04 15.24
N HIS A 274 -20.42 17.87 15.81
CA HIS A 274 -20.47 17.66 17.25
C HIS A 274 -19.12 17.90 17.91
N ALA A 275 -18.04 17.30 17.38
CA ALA A 275 -16.68 17.50 17.87
C ALA A 275 -16.23 18.96 17.79
N TRP A 276 -16.63 19.67 16.73
CA TRP A 276 -16.23 21.06 16.49
C TRP A 276 -16.99 22.08 17.34
N ARG A 277 -18.16 21.72 17.88
CA ARG A 277 -18.95 22.60 18.76
C ARG A 277 -18.30 22.81 20.13
N TYR A 278 -17.47 21.87 20.58
CA TYR A 278 -16.82 21.88 21.89
C TYR A 278 -15.29 22.06 21.80
N ALA A 279 -14.78 22.40 20.62
CA ALA A 279 -13.35 22.48 20.35
C ALA A 279 -12.73 23.76 20.93
N SER A 280 -11.60 23.61 21.62
CA SER A 280 -10.83 24.72 22.23
C SER A 280 -9.82 25.34 21.25
N GLU A 281 -8.90 26.19 21.72
CA GLU A 281 -7.77 26.69 20.90
C GLU A 281 -6.91 25.56 20.30
N SER A 282 -6.98 24.34 20.85
CA SER A 282 -6.38 23.11 20.30
C SER A 282 -7.34 22.26 19.45
N ALA A 283 -8.28 22.87 18.74
CA ALA A 283 -9.36 22.22 18.00
C ALA A 283 -8.98 21.01 17.11
N LEU A 284 -7.75 20.99 16.57
CA LEU A 284 -7.27 19.87 15.75
C LEU A 284 -6.86 18.64 16.58
N CYS A 285 -6.36 18.84 17.80
CA CYS A 285 -6.07 17.75 18.74
C CYS A 285 -7.37 17.16 19.29
N ASP A 286 -8.29 18.03 19.70
CA ASP A 286 -9.60 17.66 20.25
C ASP A 286 -10.42 16.88 19.19
N LEU A 287 -10.41 17.35 17.94
CA LEU A 287 -11.03 16.63 16.82
C LEU A 287 -10.34 15.30 16.53
N ALA A 288 -9.01 15.24 16.61
CA ALA A 288 -8.27 14.00 16.37
C ALA A 288 -8.59 12.94 17.42
N GLU A 289 -8.72 13.32 18.69
CA GLU A 289 -9.17 12.43 19.77
C GLU A 289 -10.61 11.98 19.57
N HIS A 290 -11.53 12.92 19.31
CA HIS A 290 -12.95 12.61 19.09
C HIS A 290 -13.16 11.67 17.90
N LEU A 291 -12.46 11.91 16.79
CA LEU A 291 -12.50 11.03 15.62
C LEU A 291 -11.82 9.69 15.84
N MET A 292 -10.86 9.60 16.76
CA MET A 292 -10.27 8.32 17.16
C MET A 292 -11.30 7.48 17.93
N VAL A 293 -12.04 8.08 18.88
CA VAL A 293 -13.13 7.42 19.62
C VAL A 293 -14.26 7.01 18.68
N TRP A 294 -14.71 7.92 17.80
CA TRP A 294 -15.77 7.60 16.83
C TRP A 294 -15.35 6.54 15.80
N ASN A 295 -14.09 6.58 15.35
CA ASN A 295 -13.55 5.51 14.50
C ASN A 295 -13.53 4.18 15.25
N GLU A 296 -13.28 4.20 16.56
CA GLU A 296 -13.43 3.02 17.39
C GLU A 296 -14.89 2.55 17.39
N GLU A 297 -15.83 3.39 17.81
CA GLU A 297 -17.27 3.03 17.91
C GLU A 297 -17.93 2.61 16.57
N LYS A 298 -17.57 3.23 15.44
CA LYS A 298 -18.23 2.99 14.13
C LYS A 298 -17.47 2.06 13.19
N PHE A 299 -16.13 2.01 13.25
CA PHE A 299 -15.29 1.27 12.28
C PHE A 299 -14.46 0.15 12.91
N GLU A 300 -14.50 -0.01 14.24
CA GLU A 300 -13.82 -1.11 14.93
C GLU A 300 -14.06 -2.45 14.28
N ASN A 301 -15.26 -2.68 13.73
CA ASN A 301 -15.64 -3.99 13.25
C ASN A 301 -14.69 -4.53 12.18
N LEU A 302 -14.17 -3.76 11.20
CA LEU A 302 -13.35 -4.37 10.14
C LEU A 302 -11.90 -4.65 10.56
N PHE A 303 -11.24 -3.70 11.24
CA PHE A 303 -9.86 -3.88 11.68
C PHE A 303 -9.76 -4.75 12.93
N GLN A 304 -10.71 -4.64 13.88
CA GLN A 304 -10.83 -5.62 14.96
C GLN A 304 -11.26 -6.97 14.42
N ARG A 305 -12.23 -7.12 13.50
CA ARG A 305 -12.55 -8.44 12.91
C ARG A 305 -11.37 -9.04 12.20
N ARG A 306 -10.56 -8.26 11.47
CA ARG A 306 -9.28 -8.74 10.92
C ARG A 306 -8.32 -9.17 12.05
N ARG A 307 -8.09 -8.32 13.05
CA ARG A 307 -7.21 -8.63 14.19
C ARG A 307 -7.71 -9.85 14.98
N LEU A 308 -9.02 -9.97 15.20
CA LEU A 308 -9.72 -11.07 15.86
C LEU A 308 -9.64 -12.34 15.03
N LEU A 309 -9.84 -12.29 13.71
CA LEU A 309 -9.64 -13.44 12.82
C LEU A 309 -8.19 -13.92 12.88
N TRP A 310 -7.22 -12.99 12.86
CA TRP A 310 -5.80 -13.30 13.05
C TRP A 310 -5.51 -13.92 14.42
N CYS A 311 -5.93 -13.29 15.53
CA CYS A 311 -5.76 -13.79 16.89
C CYS A 311 -6.49 -15.12 17.12
N ARG A 312 -7.63 -15.34 16.47
CA ARG A 312 -8.40 -16.60 16.55
C ARG A 312 -7.72 -17.70 15.77
N ILE A 313 -7.15 -17.40 14.59
CA ILE A 313 -6.29 -18.33 13.84
C ILE A 313 -5.04 -18.68 14.66
N GLU A 314 -4.43 -17.69 15.32
CA GLU A 314 -3.29 -17.86 16.22
C GLU A 314 -3.64 -18.75 17.42
N GLY A 315 -4.75 -18.48 18.11
CA GLY A 315 -5.24 -19.28 19.22
C GLY A 315 -5.56 -20.72 18.81
N ILE A 316 -6.15 -20.91 17.62
CA ILE A 316 -6.35 -22.23 17.03
C ILE A 316 -5.02 -22.94 16.77
N GLN A 317 -4.00 -22.23 16.27
CA GLN A 317 -2.67 -22.79 16.08
C GLN A 317 -2.03 -23.21 17.41
N ASN A 318 -2.12 -22.37 18.44
CA ASN A 318 -1.62 -22.66 19.78
C ASN A 318 -2.30 -23.90 20.38
N ARG A 319 -3.63 -24.00 20.24
CA ARG A 319 -4.37 -25.16 20.74
C ARG A 319 -4.07 -26.43 19.94
N LEU A 320 -3.94 -26.34 18.61
CA LEU A 320 -3.55 -27.47 17.75
C LEU A 320 -2.12 -27.95 18.00
N ALA A 321 -1.22 -27.08 18.47
CA ALA A 321 0.14 -27.46 18.87
C ALA A 321 0.15 -28.26 20.18
N LYS A 322 -0.83 -28.03 21.06
CA LYS A 322 -1.02 -28.76 22.33
C LYS A 322 -1.99 -29.95 22.23
N GLY A 323 -2.19 -30.52 21.03
CA GLY A 323 -3.08 -31.68 20.84
C GLY A 323 -4.59 -31.37 20.71
N GLY A 324 -4.97 -30.17 20.29
CA GLY A 324 -6.38 -29.76 20.16
C GLY A 324 -7.24 -30.57 19.16
N PRO A 325 -8.59 -30.54 19.33
CA PRO A 325 -9.54 -31.37 18.59
C PRO A 325 -9.60 -31.07 17.07
N ARG A 326 -9.89 -32.12 16.27
CA ARG A 326 -9.82 -32.12 14.79
C ARG A 326 -10.69 -31.06 14.11
N TYR A 327 -11.84 -30.67 14.68
CA TYR A 327 -12.73 -29.65 14.08
C TYR A 327 -12.06 -28.27 13.95
N LEU A 328 -11.03 -27.99 14.76
CA LEU A 328 -10.28 -26.74 14.71
C LEU A 328 -9.51 -26.57 13.38
N LEU A 329 -9.17 -27.66 12.68
CA LEU A 329 -8.58 -27.59 11.34
C LEU A 329 -9.59 -27.07 10.30
N LYS A 330 -10.84 -27.54 10.36
CA LYS A 330 -11.94 -27.04 9.51
C LYS A 330 -12.23 -25.58 9.83
N LEU A 331 -12.28 -25.23 11.11
CA LEU A 331 -12.49 -23.84 11.54
C LEU A 331 -11.36 -22.92 11.06
N LYS A 332 -10.10 -23.32 11.21
CA LYS A 332 -8.94 -22.56 10.70
C LYS A 332 -9.06 -22.27 9.20
N ARG A 333 -9.50 -23.26 8.39
CA ARG A 333 -9.68 -23.10 6.95
C ARG A 333 -10.80 -22.10 6.63
N LYS A 334 -11.92 -22.18 7.35
CA LYS A 334 -13.05 -21.24 7.22
C LYS A 334 -12.64 -19.80 7.55
N LEU A 335 -11.95 -19.59 8.68
CA LEU A 335 -11.51 -18.26 9.11
C LEU A 335 -10.45 -17.66 8.16
N ARG A 336 -9.61 -18.49 7.53
CA ARG A 336 -8.71 -18.05 6.46
C ARG A 336 -9.46 -17.54 5.23
N GLY A 337 -10.48 -18.28 4.76
CA GLY A 337 -11.32 -17.84 3.65
C GLY A 337 -12.02 -16.49 3.93
N GLN A 338 -12.54 -16.31 5.14
CA GLN A 338 -13.15 -15.05 5.57
C GLN A 338 -12.13 -13.89 5.60
N LEU A 339 -10.90 -14.15 6.05
CA LEU A 339 -9.84 -13.16 6.03
C LEU A 339 -9.49 -12.73 4.59
N ASP A 340 -9.45 -13.67 3.65
CA ASP A 340 -9.16 -13.44 2.23
C ASP A 340 -10.29 -12.65 1.52
N GLU A 341 -11.55 -12.82 1.94
CA GLU A 341 -12.72 -12.07 1.45
C GLU A 341 -12.80 -10.63 2.01
N ASP A 342 -12.57 -10.45 3.33
CA ASP A 342 -12.62 -9.15 4.02
C ASP A 342 -11.48 -8.18 3.59
N LEU A 343 -10.46 -8.68 2.88
CA LEU A 343 -9.35 -7.90 2.34
C LEU A 343 -9.69 -7.04 1.12
N GLY A 344 -10.90 -7.19 0.55
CA GLY A 344 -11.20 -6.69 -0.79
C GLY A 344 -11.92 -5.35 -0.89
N MET A 345 -12.88 -5.04 0.00
CA MET A 345 -13.95 -4.06 -0.29
C MET A 345 -14.55 -3.40 0.96
N TYR A 346 -14.63 -2.07 0.97
CA TYR A 346 -15.41 -1.28 1.94
C TYR A 346 -16.43 -0.40 1.19
N LEU A 347 -17.70 -0.44 1.57
CA LEU A 347 -18.82 0.27 0.90
C LEU A 347 -18.87 0.06 -0.63
N GLY A 348 -18.39 -1.08 -1.13
CA GLY A 348 -18.33 -1.34 -2.57
C GLY A 348 -17.14 -0.72 -3.32
N VAL A 349 -16.12 -0.24 -2.60
CA VAL A 349 -14.84 0.25 -3.14
C VAL A 349 -13.67 -0.53 -2.52
N SER A 350 -12.68 -0.88 -3.33
CA SER A 350 -11.52 -1.63 -2.84
C SER A 350 -10.61 -0.78 -1.96
N THR A 351 -10.42 -1.19 -0.70
CA THR A 351 -9.52 -0.54 0.27
C THR A 351 -8.07 -0.89 -0.01
N LEU A 352 -7.52 -0.40 -1.14
CA LEU A 352 -6.13 -0.65 -1.51
C LEU A 352 -5.28 0.61 -1.50
N SER A 353 -4.30 0.62 -0.58
CA SER A 353 -3.18 1.57 -0.46
C SER A 353 -2.06 1.34 -1.51
N GLN A 354 -2.39 0.85 -2.71
CA GLN A 354 -1.41 0.53 -3.77
C GLN A 354 -1.70 1.25 -5.10
N ARG A 355 -0.71 1.25 -6.01
CA ARG A 355 -0.81 1.84 -7.36
C ARG A 355 -1.96 1.19 -8.13
N VAL A 356 -2.98 1.99 -8.37
CA VAL A 356 -4.22 1.63 -9.06
C VAL A 356 -3.94 1.07 -10.46
N ASN A 357 -4.48 -0.11 -10.78
CA ASN A 357 -4.32 -0.79 -12.07
C ASN A 357 -5.62 -1.50 -12.51
N LYS A 358 -5.65 -2.06 -13.73
CA LYS A 358 -6.84 -2.70 -14.30
C LYS A 358 -7.45 -3.80 -13.41
N LYS A 359 -6.61 -4.55 -12.68
CA LYS A 359 -7.07 -5.63 -11.79
C LYS A 359 -7.78 -5.10 -10.55
N THR A 360 -7.43 -3.90 -10.10
CA THR A 360 -8.08 -3.24 -8.94
C THR A 360 -9.57 -3.05 -9.17
N PHE A 361 -10.00 -2.80 -10.41
CA PHE A 361 -11.41 -2.52 -10.74
C PHE A 361 -12.12 -3.68 -11.42
N ARG A 362 -11.55 -4.89 -11.37
CA ARG A 362 -12.20 -6.06 -11.97
C ARG A 362 -13.57 -6.32 -11.37
N TYR A 363 -13.73 -6.08 -10.07
CA TYR A 363 -15.02 -6.21 -9.39
C TYR A 363 -16.12 -5.31 -10.02
N VAL A 364 -15.76 -4.15 -10.59
CA VAL A 364 -16.72 -3.26 -11.27
C VAL A 364 -17.22 -3.92 -12.55
N VAL A 365 -16.29 -4.54 -13.29
CA VAL A 365 -16.58 -5.29 -14.51
C VAL A 365 -17.41 -6.53 -14.18
N GLU A 366 -17.07 -7.28 -13.14
CA GLU A 366 -17.80 -8.47 -12.68
C GLU A 366 -19.22 -8.14 -12.21
N ARG A 367 -19.42 -7.00 -11.51
CA ARG A 367 -20.77 -6.52 -11.15
C ARG A 367 -21.62 -6.22 -12.38
N LEU A 368 -21.00 -5.64 -13.41
CA LEU A 368 -21.66 -5.36 -14.68
C LEU A 368 -22.02 -6.66 -15.42
N GLU A 369 -21.11 -7.65 -15.46
CA GLU A 369 -21.37 -8.97 -16.02
C GLU A 369 -22.50 -9.70 -15.29
N LYS A 370 -22.51 -9.66 -13.95
CA LYS A 370 -23.56 -10.27 -13.14
C LYS A 370 -24.93 -9.65 -13.41
N ARG A 371 -24.99 -8.33 -13.61
CA ARG A 371 -26.22 -7.62 -13.99
C ARG A 371 -26.67 -7.99 -15.40
N LEU A 372 -25.75 -8.03 -16.36
CA LEU A 372 -26.03 -8.45 -17.74
C LEU A 372 -26.54 -9.90 -17.82
N ALA A 373 -25.94 -10.82 -17.05
CA ALA A 373 -26.34 -12.23 -17.02
C ALA A 373 -27.78 -12.44 -16.50
N GLY A 374 -28.28 -11.53 -15.68
CA GLY A 374 -29.64 -11.57 -15.14
C GLY A 374 -30.73 -11.11 -16.11
N TRP A 375 -30.39 -10.59 -17.29
CA TRP A 375 -31.37 -10.00 -18.21
C TRP A 375 -31.76 -10.93 -19.36
N ARG A 376 -33.06 -11.14 -19.52
CA ARG A 376 -33.65 -11.88 -20.64
C ARG A 376 -33.79 -10.98 -21.87
N THR A 377 -32.77 -10.95 -22.74
CA THR A 377 -32.75 -10.01 -23.87
C THR A 377 -33.67 -10.34 -25.04
N LYS A 378 -34.26 -11.55 -25.06
CA LYS A 378 -35.28 -11.94 -26.05
C LYS A 378 -36.55 -11.07 -25.93
N CYS A 379 -36.75 -10.39 -24.79
CA CYS A 379 -37.90 -9.53 -24.53
C CYS A 379 -37.57 -8.03 -24.61
N LEU A 380 -36.36 -7.64 -25.06
CA LEU A 380 -35.90 -6.25 -25.02
C LEU A 380 -35.67 -5.68 -26.43
N SER A 381 -36.46 -4.66 -26.77
CA SER A 381 -36.24 -3.80 -27.94
C SER A 381 -34.92 -3.02 -27.82
N LEU A 382 -34.43 -2.47 -28.94
CA LEU A 382 -33.22 -1.64 -28.93
C LEU A 382 -33.37 -0.44 -27.98
N ALA A 383 -34.52 0.24 -28.01
CA ALA A 383 -34.84 1.33 -27.09
C ALA A 383 -34.83 0.86 -25.62
N GLY A 384 -35.42 -0.29 -25.31
CA GLY A 384 -35.38 -0.87 -23.96
C GLY A 384 -33.96 -1.17 -23.47
N ARG A 385 -33.07 -1.61 -24.36
CA ARG A 385 -31.65 -1.83 -24.03
C ARG A 385 -30.93 -0.51 -23.75
N VAL A 386 -31.16 0.54 -24.54
CA VAL A 386 -30.60 1.89 -24.30
C VAL A 386 -31.04 2.40 -22.93
N THR A 387 -32.33 2.26 -22.59
CA THR A 387 -32.87 2.66 -21.27
C THR A 387 -32.17 1.91 -20.13
N LEU A 388 -32.00 0.59 -20.24
CA LEU A 388 -31.31 -0.21 -19.22
C LEU A 388 -29.83 0.14 -19.08
N ILE A 389 -29.15 0.40 -20.20
CA ILE A 389 -27.75 0.86 -20.19
C ILE A 389 -27.64 2.13 -19.33
N ASN A 390 -28.48 3.12 -19.61
CA ASN A 390 -28.40 4.41 -18.93
C ASN A 390 -28.83 4.37 -17.46
N SER A 391 -29.89 3.62 -17.14
CA SER A 391 -30.41 3.55 -15.76
C SER A 391 -29.58 2.66 -14.83
N THR A 392 -28.91 1.62 -15.38
CA THR A 392 -28.24 0.61 -14.54
C THR A 392 -26.77 0.38 -14.89
N LEU A 393 -26.38 0.15 -16.15
CA LEU A 393 -24.99 -0.19 -16.46
C LEU A 393 -24.06 1.01 -16.30
N THR A 394 -24.53 2.19 -16.72
CA THR A 394 -23.81 3.45 -16.58
C THR A 394 -23.72 3.91 -15.13
N THR A 395 -24.65 3.48 -14.25
CA THR A 395 -24.66 3.85 -12.83
C THR A 395 -23.75 2.97 -11.96
N ILE A 396 -23.52 1.71 -12.31
CA ILE A 396 -22.62 0.80 -11.57
C ILE A 396 -21.22 1.39 -11.28
N PRO A 397 -20.51 1.98 -12.25
CA PRO A 397 -19.18 2.52 -12.00
C PRO A 397 -19.17 3.92 -11.38
N THR A 398 -20.31 4.64 -11.33
CA THR A 398 -20.33 6.07 -10.96
C THR A 398 -19.78 6.32 -9.55
N TYR A 399 -20.17 5.50 -8.58
CA TYR A 399 -19.71 5.61 -7.20
C TYR A 399 -18.18 5.56 -7.11
N VAL A 400 -17.55 4.68 -7.88
CA VAL A 400 -16.09 4.56 -7.95
C VAL A 400 -15.47 5.71 -8.74
N MET A 401 -16.10 6.10 -9.85
CA MET A 401 -15.65 7.21 -10.70
C MET A 401 -15.71 8.57 -10.01
N GLN A 402 -16.53 8.75 -8.98
CA GLN A 402 -16.61 9.99 -8.21
C GLN A 402 -15.34 10.27 -7.38
N THR A 403 -14.59 9.23 -7.02
CA THR A 403 -13.44 9.32 -6.11
C THR A 403 -12.14 8.85 -6.75
N CYS A 404 -12.22 8.08 -7.84
CA CYS A 404 -11.08 7.45 -8.48
C CYS A 404 -11.05 7.64 -10.00
N ARG A 405 -9.84 7.85 -10.52
CA ARG A 405 -9.53 7.77 -11.95
C ARG A 405 -9.35 6.29 -12.35
N LEU A 406 -10.25 5.79 -13.17
CA LEU A 406 -10.20 4.44 -13.72
C LEU A 406 -9.13 4.32 -14.82
N PRO A 407 -8.42 3.18 -14.92
CA PRO A 407 -7.54 2.89 -16.03
C PRO A 407 -8.34 2.87 -17.34
N ARG A 408 -7.77 3.50 -18.38
CA ARG A 408 -8.35 3.53 -19.73
C ARG A 408 -8.82 2.15 -20.21
N GLY A 409 -7.99 1.11 -20.00
CA GLY A 409 -8.33 -0.27 -20.38
C GLY A 409 -9.47 -0.91 -19.57
N THR A 410 -9.82 -0.40 -18.39
CA THR A 410 -11.04 -0.77 -17.66
C THR A 410 -12.26 -0.10 -18.29
N CYS A 411 -12.19 1.20 -18.58
CA CYS A 411 -13.27 1.92 -19.28
C CYS A 411 -13.59 1.29 -20.64
N ASP A 412 -12.56 0.90 -21.40
CA ASP A 412 -12.74 0.25 -22.71
C ASP A 412 -13.39 -1.13 -22.59
N GLU A 413 -13.11 -1.85 -21.52
CA GLU A 413 -13.74 -3.15 -21.28
C GLU A 413 -15.22 -3.00 -20.92
N ILE A 414 -15.56 -2.01 -20.09
CA ILE A 414 -16.95 -1.69 -19.78
C ILE A 414 -17.68 -1.25 -21.06
N ASN A 415 -17.11 -0.31 -21.83
CA ASN A 415 -17.70 0.14 -23.10
C ASN A 415 -17.93 -1.04 -24.06
N ARG A 416 -16.96 -1.95 -24.21
CA ARG A 416 -17.12 -3.16 -25.06
C ARG A 416 -18.28 -4.05 -24.61
N LYS A 417 -18.48 -4.23 -23.30
CA LYS A 417 -19.59 -5.02 -22.77
C LYS A 417 -20.94 -4.35 -23.00
N ILE A 418 -21.01 -3.03 -22.79
CA ILE A 418 -22.21 -2.23 -23.07
C ILE A 418 -22.55 -2.28 -24.57
N GLN A 419 -21.56 -2.09 -25.43
CA GLN A 419 -21.74 -2.14 -26.88
C GLN A 419 -22.22 -3.52 -27.34
N ARG A 420 -21.63 -4.61 -26.81
CA ARG A 420 -22.09 -5.97 -27.09
C ARG A 420 -23.53 -6.16 -26.64
N PHE A 421 -23.90 -5.69 -25.45
CA PHE A 421 -25.26 -5.78 -24.96
C PHE A 421 -26.27 -5.00 -25.83
N LEU A 422 -25.91 -3.79 -26.27
CA LEU A 422 -26.75 -2.97 -27.13
C LEU A 422 -27.14 -3.73 -28.42
N TRP A 423 -26.14 -4.23 -29.15
CA TRP A 423 -26.35 -4.85 -30.47
C TRP A 423 -26.73 -6.34 -30.40
N ALA A 424 -26.06 -7.12 -29.57
CA ALA A 424 -26.21 -8.58 -29.50
C ALA A 424 -27.09 -9.08 -28.33
N GLY A 425 -27.44 -8.23 -27.36
CA GLY A 425 -28.14 -8.64 -26.15
C GLY A 425 -27.28 -9.59 -25.31
N THR A 426 -27.87 -10.67 -24.79
CA THR A 426 -27.16 -11.79 -24.13
C THR A 426 -26.93 -12.98 -25.06
N SER A 427 -27.18 -12.82 -26.38
CA SER A 427 -26.87 -13.88 -27.34
C SER A 427 -25.37 -14.16 -27.38
N THR A 428 -25.03 -15.44 -27.48
CA THR A 428 -23.66 -15.90 -27.73
C THR A 428 -23.22 -15.59 -29.15
N GLU A 429 -24.16 -15.40 -30.07
CA GLU A 429 -23.92 -15.06 -31.47
C GLU A 429 -23.33 -13.66 -31.63
N ARG A 430 -22.42 -13.52 -32.59
CA ARG A 430 -21.75 -12.27 -32.91
C ARG A 430 -22.65 -11.47 -33.85
N LYS A 431 -23.18 -10.33 -33.40
CA LYS A 431 -23.89 -9.36 -34.25
C LYS A 431 -22.98 -8.19 -34.62
N PRO A 432 -23.02 -7.70 -35.88
CA PRO A 432 -22.25 -6.53 -36.27
C PRO A 432 -22.74 -5.28 -35.53
N HIS A 433 -21.82 -4.37 -35.22
CA HIS A 433 -22.16 -3.06 -34.70
C HIS A 433 -22.51 -2.15 -35.88
N LEU A 434 -23.79 -1.80 -36.02
CA LEU A 434 -24.28 -1.06 -37.19
C LEU A 434 -23.84 0.41 -37.21
N VAL A 435 -23.49 0.96 -36.05
CA VAL A 435 -23.08 2.37 -35.88
C VAL A 435 -21.79 2.43 -35.05
N ALA A 436 -20.88 3.33 -35.43
CA ALA A 436 -19.65 3.59 -34.70
C ALA A 436 -19.92 4.03 -33.26
N TRP A 437 -19.12 3.55 -32.30
CA TRP A 437 -19.33 3.83 -30.88
C TRP A 437 -19.29 5.33 -30.56
N ALA A 438 -18.40 6.09 -31.23
CA ALA A 438 -18.30 7.53 -31.07
C ALA A 438 -19.57 8.29 -31.49
N THR A 439 -20.33 7.76 -32.46
CA THR A 439 -21.63 8.33 -32.87
C THR A 439 -22.71 7.93 -31.87
N VAL A 440 -22.72 6.68 -31.42
CA VAL A 440 -23.67 6.17 -30.41
C VAL A 440 -23.61 6.98 -29.10
N THR A 441 -22.41 7.38 -28.67
CA THR A 441 -22.22 8.08 -27.40
C THR A 441 -22.51 9.58 -27.43
N ARG A 442 -22.86 10.14 -28.59
CA ARG A 442 -23.24 11.56 -28.68
C ARG A 442 -24.53 11.85 -27.91
N PRO A 443 -24.73 13.11 -27.48
CA PRO A 443 -26.02 13.55 -26.95
C PRO A 443 -27.18 13.27 -27.93
N LEU A 444 -28.38 13.07 -27.41
CA LEU A 444 -29.60 12.87 -28.22
C LEU A 444 -29.82 14.01 -29.23
N ARG A 445 -29.59 15.26 -28.79
CA ARG A 445 -29.66 16.47 -29.64
C ARG A 445 -28.64 16.52 -30.77
N GLU A 446 -27.58 15.72 -30.70
CA GLU A 446 -26.50 15.63 -31.71
C GLU A 446 -26.59 14.31 -32.51
N GLY A 447 -27.74 13.62 -32.45
CA GLY A 447 -28.01 12.39 -33.20
C GLY A 447 -27.44 11.10 -32.60
N GLY A 448 -26.99 11.13 -31.34
CA GLY A 448 -26.56 9.93 -30.62
C GLY A 448 -27.68 9.29 -29.79
N LEU A 449 -27.36 8.20 -29.07
CA LEU A 449 -28.33 7.47 -28.23
C LEU A 449 -28.31 7.93 -26.75
N GLY A 450 -27.58 8.99 -26.43
CA GLY A 450 -27.47 9.49 -25.06
C GLY A 450 -26.77 8.51 -24.10
N ILE A 451 -25.94 7.61 -24.61
CA ILE A 451 -25.12 6.69 -23.81
C ILE A 451 -23.78 7.33 -23.54
N ASN A 452 -23.41 7.53 -22.27
CA ASN A 452 -22.12 8.14 -21.95
C ASN A 452 -20.96 7.16 -22.14
N SER A 453 -19.91 7.60 -22.83
CA SER A 453 -18.64 6.88 -22.85
C SER A 453 -18.03 6.83 -21.45
N MET A 454 -17.63 5.65 -20.97
CA MET A 454 -17.07 5.51 -19.61
C MET A 454 -15.79 6.33 -19.38
N ARG A 455 -15.07 6.68 -20.45
CA ARG A 455 -13.88 7.55 -20.38
C ARG A 455 -14.27 9.00 -20.12
N GLU A 456 -15.26 9.48 -20.87
CA GLU A 456 -15.78 10.85 -20.74
C GLU A 456 -16.50 11.01 -19.41
N LEU A 457 -17.30 10.02 -19.02
CA LEU A 457 -17.99 10.01 -17.74
C LEU A 457 -17.02 10.08 -16.55
N ASN A 458 -15.94 9.28 -16.56
CA ASN A 458 -14.94 9.34 -15.49
C ASN A 458 -14.19 10.69 -15.51
N SER A 459 -13.88 11.23 -16.69
CA SER A 459 -13.27 12.56 -16.82
C SER A 459 -14.20 13.65 -16.27
N ALA A 460 -15.50 13.57 -16.55
CA ALA A 460 -16.50 14.50 -16.02
C ALA A 460 -16.60 14.41 -14.49
N TYR A 461 -16.55 13.20 -13.90
CA TYR A 461 -16.50 13.05 -12.44
C TYR A 461 -15.20 13.59 -11.83
N MET A 462 -14.05 13.37 -12.46
CA MET A 462 -12.78 13.98 -12.01
C MET A 462 -12.84 15.51 -12.12
N ALA A 463 -13.47 16.05 -13.17
CA ALA A 463 -13.65 17.48 -13.35
C ALA A 463 -14.59 18.05 -12.29
N LYS A 464 -15.71 17.37 -11.99
CA LYS A 464 -16.61 17.71 -10.89
C LYS A 464 -15.86 17.74 -9.56
N LEU A 465 -14.99 16.76 -9.30
CA LEU A 465 -14.19 16.72 -8.08
C LEU A 465 -13.21 17.91 -8.03
N GLY A 466 -12.49 18.20 -9.12
CA GLY A 466 -11.63 19.38 -9.18
C GLY A 466 -12.38 20.70 -9.01
N TRP A 467 -13.56 20.83 -9.64
CA TRP A 467 -14.44 22.00 -9.52
C TRP A 467 -14.91 22.23 -8.08
N ARG A 468 -15.39 21.18 -7.39
CA ARG A 468 -15.77 21.25 -5.98
C ARG A 468 -14.59 21.66 -5.10
N MET A 469 -13.37 21.23 -5.42
CA MET A 469 -12.19 21.62 -4.66
C MET A 469 -11.91 23.13 -4.74
N VAL A 470 -12.25 23.76 -5.86
CA VAL A 470 -12.16 25.21 -6.06
C VAL A 470 -13.27 25.93 -5.29
N LEU A 471 -14.53 25.52 -5.49
CA LEU A 471 -15.72 26.19 -4.92
C LEU A 471 -15.94 25.93 -3.43
N GLU A 472 -15.49 24.80 -2.90
CA GLU A 472 -15.69 24.39 -1.51
C GLU A 472 -14.35 24.43 -0.75
N PRO A 473 -13.64 25.57 -0.66
CA PRO A 473 -12.31 25.63 -0.04
C PRO A 473 -12.34 25.30 1.46
N LYS A 474 -13.51 25.43 2.10
CA LYS A 474 -13.71 25.11 3.50
C LYS A 474 -13.89 23.60 3.75
N ALA A 475 -14.21 22.81 2.71
CA ALA A 475 -14.41 21.37 2.85
C ALA A 475 -13.10 20.66 3.26
N LEU A 476 -13.18 19.77 4.24
CA LEU A 476 -12.00 19.13 4.84
C LEU A 476 -11.14 18.39 3.81
N TRP A 477 -11.77 17.61 2.92
CA TRP A 477 -11.06 16.88 1.86
C TRP A 477 -10.33 17.83 0.89
N ALA A 478 -10.91 19.00 0.61
CA ALA A 478 -10.32 20.01 -0.25
C ALA A 478 -9.12 20.68 0.44
N LYS A 479 -9.24 21.02 1.73
CA LYS A 479 -8.11 21.54 2.54
C LYS A 479 -6.94 20.56 2.57
N VAL A 480 -7.20 19.29 2.82
CA VAL A 480 -6.17 18.24 2.87
C VAL A 480 -5.48 18.06 1.52
N LEU A 481 -6.24 18.01 0.42
CA LEU A 481 -5.63 17.89 -0.92
C LEU A 481 -4.82 19.13 -1.31
N LYS A 482 -5.33 20.32 -1.01
CA LYS A 482 -4.62 21.58 -1.26
C LYS A 482 -3.32 21.64 -0.46
N GLN A 483 -3.35 21.39 0.85
CA GLN A 483 -2.14 21.40 1.68
C GLN A 483 -1.11 20.36 1.22
N LYS A 484 -1.59 19.19 0.78
CA LYS A 484 -0.71 18.08 0.38
C LYS A 484 -0.07 18.26 -1.00
N TYR A 485 -0.78 18.87 -1.95
CA TYR A 485 -0.38 18.86 -3.35
C TYR A 485 -0.23 20.26 -3.97
N CYS A 486 -0.93 21.27 -3.47
CA CYS A 486 -0.76 22.65 -3.92
C CYS A 486 0.35 23.31 -3.10
N LYS A 487 1.35 23.87 -3.77
CA LYS A 487 2.33 24.75 -3.12
C LYS A 487 1.67 26.10 -2.83
N GLU A 488 2.13 26.80 -1.80
CA GLU A 488 1.74 28.20 -1.59
C GLU A 488 2.09 29.03 -2.83
N GLY A 489 1.13 29.82 -3.32
CA GLY A 489 1.39 30.92 -4.24
C GLY A 489 0.94 30.80 -5.69
N ILE A 490 0.55 29.65 -6.25
CA ILE A 490 0.17 29.64 -7.70
C ILE A 490 -1.06 28.77 -8.00
N GLY A 491 -2.18 29.46 -8.25
CA GLY A 491 -3.30 29.01 -9.09
C GLY A 491 -4.35 28.12 -8.42
N TYR A 492 -5.51 28.71 -8.11
CA TYR A 492 -6.69 28.01 -7.55
C TYR A 492 -7.09 26.73 -8.30
N TYR A 493 -6.73 26.59 -9.59
CA TYR A 493 -7.08 25.43 -10.44
C TYR A 493 -5.96 24.96 -11.40
N HIS A 494 -4.71 25.42 -11.21
CA HIS A 494 -3.54 24.97 -11.97
C HIS A 494 -2.93 23.73 -11.30
N PHE A 495 -3.62 22.59 -11.42
CA PHE A 495 -3.24 21.38 -10.69
C PHE A 495 -2.12 20.63 -11.41
N SER A 496 -1.00 20.41 -10.70
CA SER A 496 0.12 19.62 -11.20
C SER A 496 0.31 18.33 -10.40
N PRO A 497 0.72 17.21 -11.04
CA PRO A 497 0.81 15.92 -10.36
C PRO A 497 1.91 15.85 -9.27
N GLY A 498 3.03 16.58 -9.41
CA GLY A 498 4.18 16.42 -8.51
C GLY A 498 4.79 15.00 -8.48
N CYS A 499 5.64 14.71 -7.49
CA CYS A 499 6.48 13.49 -7.50
C CYS A 499 5.79 12.19 -7.05
N LYS A 500 4.69 12.23 -6.28
CA LYS A 500 3.99 11.01 -5.81
C LYS A 500 2.46 11.20 -5.66
N PRO A 501 1.72 11.52 -6.73
CA PRO A 501 0.31 11.85 -6.58
C PRO A 501 -0.59 10.64 -6.36
N SER A 502 -1.61 10.84 -5.51
CA SER A 502 -2.70 9.87 -5.35
C SER A 502 -3.49 9.69 -6.65
N ASN A 503 -4.26 8.60 -6.75
CA ASN A 503 -5.06 8.34 -7.94
C ASN A 503 -6.10 9.44 -8.20
N ALA A 504 -6.81 9.89 -7.16
CA ALA A 504 -7.73 11.01 -7.23
C ALA A 504 -7.03 12.29 -7.74
N TRP A 505 -5.87 12.62 -7.17
CA TRP A 505 -5.11 13.81 -7.59
C TRP A 505 -4.63 13.73 -9.03
N LYS A 506 -4.16 12.57 -9.49
CA LYS A 506 -3.83 12.34 -10.91
C LYS A 506 -5.02 12.55 -11.82
N GLY A 507 -6.22 12.15 -11.39
CA GLY A 507 -7.46 12.39 -12.12
C GLY A 507 -7.78 13.87 -12.23
N ILE A 508 -7.72 14.60 -11.11
CA ILE A 508 -7.92 16.06 -11.06
C ILE A 508 -6.90 16.80 -11.95
N CYS A 509 -5.63 16.39 -11.92
CA CYS A 509 -4.60 17.00 -12.77
C CYS A 509 -4.86 16.75 -14.26
N GLU A 510 -5.30 15.54 -14.66
CA GLU A 510 -5.59 15.22 -16.07
C GLU A 510 -6.70 16.12 -16.64
N VAL A 511 -7.68 16.49 -15.81
CA VAL A 511 -8.81 17.34 -16.21
C VAL A 511 -8.60 18.83 -15.90
N SER A 512 -7.46 19.20 -15.31
CA SER A 512 -7.15 20.60 -15.00
C SER A 512 -7.26 21.54 -16.23
N PRO A 513 -6.82 21.15 -17.45
CA PRO A 513 -7.02 22.00 -18.63
C PRO A 513 -8.49 22.26 -18.97
N ILE A 514 -9.39 21.32 -18.68
CA ILE A 514 -10.84 21.51 -18.87
C ILE A 514 -11.35 22.54 -17.87
N LEU A 515 -10.91 22.46 -16.61
CA LEU A 515 -11.28 23.41 -15.57
C LEU A 515 -10.76 24.81 -15.87
N GLN A 516 -9.52 24.94 -16.36
CA GLN A 516 -8.95 26.23 -16.75
C GLN A 516 -9.78 26.93 -17.83
N ARG A 517 -10.33 26.18 -18.80
CA ARG A 517 -11.25 26.72 -19.84
C ARG A 517 -12.67 26.95 -19.35
N ALA A 518 -13.08 26.35 -18.25
CA ALA A 518 -14.44 26.47 -17.70
C ALA A 518 -14.55 27.50 -16.56
N ILE A 519 -13.46 27.82 -15.88
CA ILE A 519 -13.42 28.72 -14.72
C ILE A 519 -12.98 30.12 -15.15
N MET A 520 -13.68 31.13 -14.62
CA MET A 520 -13.27 32.54 -14.62
C MET A 520 -13.27 33.03 -13.17
N LEU A 521 -12.23 33.75 -12.77
CA LEU A 521 -12.05 34.26 -11.41
C LEU A 521 -12.75 35.63 -11.28
N SER A 522 -13.50 35.80 -10.20
CA SER A 522 -13.90 37.13 -9.74
C SER A 522 -12.79 37.70 -8.87
N ILE A 523 -12.32 38.91 -9.18
CA ILE A 523 -11.22 39.56 -8.46
C ILE A 523 -11.73 40.23 -7.20
N GLY A 524 -11.07 39.93 -6.07
CA GLY A 524 -11.18 40.70 -4.83
C GLY A 524 -9.96 41.61 -4.65
N ASP A 525 -9.03 41.23 -3.77
CA ASP A 525 -7.81 42.01 -3.48
C ASP A 525 -6.67 41.84 -4.52
N GLY A 526 -6.85 40.94 -5.50
CA GLY A 526 -5.87 40.65 -6.55
C GLY A 526 -4.59 39.93 -6.10
N ARG A 527 -4.42 39.60 -4.81
CA ARG A 527 -3.15 39.07 -4.24
C ARG A 527 -2.88 37.61 -4.54
N ASN A 528 -3.90 36.88 -5.01
CA ASN A 528 -3.80 35.44 -5.31
C ASN A 528 -4.10 35.11 -6.79
N THR A 529 -4.13 36.13 -7.64
CA THR A 529 -4.49 35.98 -9.06
C THR A 529 -3.35 36.49 -9.93
N LEU A 530 -2.79 35.63 -10.79
CA LEU A 530 -1.82 36.03 -11.80
C LEU A 530 -2.51 36.89 -12.86
N PHE A 531 -1.94 38.06 -13.14
CA PHE A 531 -2.55 39.03 -14.07
C PHE A 531 -2.65 38.44 -15.48
N TRP A 532 -1.58 37.83 -15.98
CA TRP A 532 -1.46 37.39 -17.37
C TRP A 532 -2.03 36.00 -17.65
N SER A 533 -1.76 35.04 -16.76
CA SER A 533 -2.04 33.61 -17.01
C SER A 533 -3.39 33.14 -16.48
N HIS A 534 -4.04 33.87 -15.56
CA HIS A 534 -5.36 33.51 -15.09
C HIS A 534 -6.47 34.18 -15.90
N ARG A 535 -7.63 33.52 -15.97
CA ARG A 535 -8.84 34.06 -16.62
C ARG A 535 -9.64 34.81 -15.57
N TRP A 536 -9.54 36.13 -15.56
CA TRP A 536 -10.27 36.97 -14.61
C TRP A 536 -10.95 38.16 -15.29
N ALA A 537 -10.35 38.72 -16.35
CA ALA A 537 -10.93 39.81 -17.12
C ALA A 537 -11.62 39.37 -18.41
N THR A 538 -11.03 38.43 -19.14
CA THR A 538 -11.49 38.06 -20.49
C THR A 538 -11.83 36.58 -20.59
N ARG A 539 -12.44 36.18 -21.72
CA ARG A 539 -12.76 34.77 -22.00
C ARG A 539 -11.53 33.89 -22.17
N ARG A 540 -10.32 34.43 -22.29
CA ARG A 540 -9.05 33.68 -22.34
C ARG A 540 -8.04 34.32 -21.37
N PRO A 541 -6.91 33.69 -21.03
CA PRO A 541 -5.86 34.38 -20.30
C PRO A 541 -5.45 35.67 -21.04
N ILE A 542 -5.14 36.74 -20.31
CA ILE A 542 -4.78 38.04 -20.93
C ILE A 542 -3.55 37.89 -21.84
N ILE A 543 -2.60 37.02 -21.48
CA ILE A 543 -1.43 36.71 -22.32
C ILE A 543 -1.76 36.11 -23.69
N GLU A 544 -2.92 35.46 -23.83
CA GLU A 544 -3.42 34.91 -25.10
C GLU A 544 -4.31 35.90 -25.85
N ALA A 545 -4.81 36.93 -25.18
CA ALA A 545 -5.72 37.95 -25.72
C ALA A 545 -5.01 39.25 -26.11
N GLY A 546 -3.77 39.46 -25.64
CA GLY A 546 -2.94 40.61 -25.95
C GLY A 546 -2.26 40.52 -27.31
N ASP A 547 -1.80 41.67 -27.79
CA ASP A 547 -1.21 41.83 -29.13
C ASP A 547 0.31 41.59 -29.16
N ASN A 548 0.99 41.77 -28.00
CA ASN A 548 2.45 41.72 -27.90
C ASN A 548 2.93 40.69 -26.86
N LEU A 549 4.16 40.19 -27.04
CA LEU A 549 4.80 39.25 -26.13
C LEU A 549 5.08 39.90 -24.77
N VAL A 550 4.60 39.27 -23.71
CA VAL A 550 4.81 39.71 -22.31
C VAL A 550 6.17 39.22 -21.81
N PRO A 551 7.03 40.09 -21.25
CA PRO A 551 8.31 39.70 -20.64
C PRO A 551 8.15 38.61 -19.58
N THR A 552 9.10 37.67 -19.50
CA THR A 552 9.01 36.52 -18.59
C THR A 552 8.92 36.92 -17.11
N GLU A 553 9.50 38.06 -16.75
CA GLU A 553 9.45 38.64 -15.41
C GLU A 553 8.02 39.08 -15.04
N ASP A 554 7.30 39.64 -16.00
CA ASP A 554 5.93 40.14 -15.81
C ASP A 554 4.90 39.03 -15.75
N GLN A 555 5.15 37.88 -16.39
CA GLN A 555 4.21 36.75 -16.43
C GLN A 555 3.85 36.19 -15.05
N LYS A 556 4.70 36.43 -14.04
CA LYS A 556 4.48 36.00 -12.65
C LYS A 556 3.83 37.07 -11.78
N LYS A 557 3.64 38.29 -12.29
CA LYS A 557 3.01 39.39 -11.54
C LYS A 557 1.52 39.10 -11.28
N LEU A 558 1.09 39.52 -10.09
CA LEU A 558 -0.27 39.39 -9.60
C LEU A 558 -1.12 40.58 -10.05
N VAL A 559 -2.43 40.40 -9.98
CA VAL A 559 -3.38 41.49 -10.25
C VAL A 559 -3.16 42.65 -9.29
N ALA A 560 -2.83 42.37 -8.02
CA ALA A 560 -2.49 43.38 -7.03
C ALA A 560 -1.25 44.21 -7.38
N ASP A 561 -0.31 43.69 -8.17
CA ASP A 561 0.91 44.43 -8.54
C ASP A 561 0.62 45.59 -9.50
N TYR A 562 -0.42 45.42 -10.33
CA TYR A 562 -0.92 46.41 -11.30
C TYR A 562 -2.04 47.30 -10.76
N TRP A 563 -2.43 47.13 -9.50
CA TRP A 563 -3.46 47.93 -8.84
C TRP A 563 -2.87 48.79 -7.73
N GLN A 564 -3.28 50.06 -7.65
CA GLN A 564 -2.91 50.95 -6.56
C GLN A 564 -4.15 51.43 -5.79
N PRO A 565 -4.25 51.18 -4.47
CA PRO A 565 -5.37 51.64 -3.66
C PRO A 565 -5.57 53.16 -3.78
N GLY A 566 -6.81 53.59 -4.06
CA GLY A 566 -7.18 55.00 -4.18
C GLY A 566 -6.79 55.68 -5.51
N VAL A 567 -6.00 55.03 -6.37
CA VAL A 567 -5.58 55.57 -7.69
C VAL A 567 -6.15 54.76 -8.85
N GLY A 568 -6.19 53.43 -8.71
CA GLY A 568 -6.71 52.50 -9.74
C GLY A 568 -5.61 51.70 -10.43
N TRP A 569 -5.87 51.29 -11.67
CA TRP A 569 -4.95 50.48 -12.48
C TRP A 569 -3.71 51.28 -12.92
N LYS A 570 -2.52 50.68 -12.78
CA LYS A 570 -1.25 51.22 -13.28
C LYS A 570 -1.10 50.97 -14.78
N TRP A 571 -1.95 51.61 -15.59
CA TRP A 571 -2.02 51.40 -17.04
C TRP A 571 -0.67 51.49 -17.76
N LYS A 572 0.18 52.43 -17.36
CA LYS A 572 1.53 52.61 -17.94
C LYS A 572 2.39 51.34 -17.90
N ASP A 573 2.15 50.44 -16.96
CA ASP A 573 2.97 49.25 -16.75
C ASP A 573 2.61 48.09 -17.69
N PHE A 574 1.42 48.11 -18.32
CA PHE A 574 0.96 46.97 -19.13
C PHE A 574 0.17 47.31 -20.40
N THR A 575 -0.25 48.57 -20.61
CA THR A 575 -1.01 49.01 -21.79
C THR A 575 -0.32 48.67 -23.12
N SER A 576 1.02 48.64 -23.18
CA SER A 576 1.78 48.27 -24.37
C SER A 576 1.60 46.81 -24.80
N PHE A 577 1.08 45.95 -23.94
CA PHE A 577 0.94 44.51 -24.20
C PHE A 577 -0.51 44.06 -24.42
N VAL A 578 -1.50 44.94 -24.20
CA VAL A 578 -2.92 44.59 -24.27
C VAL A 578 -3.68 45.48 -25.26
N SER A 579 -4.55 44.86 -26.05
CA SER A 579 -5.41 45.57 -27.01
C SER A 579 -6.41 46.49 -26.29
N ARG A 580 -6.96 47.47 -27.02
CA ARG A 580 -7.98 48.39 -26.48
C ARG A 580 -9.22 47.65 -25.96
N GLU A 581 -9.64 46.58 -26.63
CA GLU A 581 -10.77 45.74 -26.21
C GLU A 581 -10.51 45.09 -24.84
N VAL A 582 -9.30 44.58 -24.62
CA VAL A 582 -8.91 43.99 -23.32
C VAL A 582 -8.86 45.05 -22.22
N GLN A 583 -8.43 46.27 -22.54
CA GLN A 583 -8.42 47.39 -21.58
C GLN A 583 -9.84 47.78 -21.15
N GLU A 584 -10.79 47.83 -22.08
CA GLU A 584 -12.21 48.09 -21.78
C GLU A 584 -12.80 46.99 -20.88
N GLN A 585 -12.48 45.72 -21.15
CA GLN A 585 -12.90 44.59 -20.31
C GLN A 585 -12.31 44.67 -18.90
N ILE A 586 -11.03 45.01 -18.75
CA ILE A 586 -10.38 45.22 -17.44
C ILE A 586 -11.02 46.39 -16.68
N THR A 587 -11.37 47.47 -17.37
CA THR A 587 -11.99 48.66 -16.77
C THR A 587 -13.40 48.40 -16.26
N SER A 588 -14.11 47.44 -16.86
CA SER A 588 -15.49 47.08 -16.47
C SER A 588 -15.62 46.26 -15.18
N ILE A 589 -14.49 45.83 -14.61
CA ILE A 589 -14.37 45.00 -13.39
C ILE A 589 -13.87 45.88 -12.26
#